data_AF-A0A7K3E8F4-F1
#
_entry.id   AF-A0A7K3E8F4-F1
#
_cell.length_a   1.000
_cell.length_b   1.000
_cell.length_c   1.000
_cell.angle_alpha   90.00
_cell.angle_beta   90.00
_cell.angle_gamma   90.00
#
_symmetry.space_group_name_H-M   'P 1'
#
loop_
_entity.id
_entity.type
_entity.pdbx_description
1 polymer ?
#
loop_
_entity_poly.entity_id
_entity_poly.type
_entity_poly.pdbx_seq_one_letter_code
_entity_poly.pdbx_strand_id
1 'polypeptide(L)' 'MKRFTCETRREDAERTGRLLDAADIAFECEPANATAAAFEAVVMEGLLTDTAVEVYPPAGHTYPKRG' A
#
# COMPACT_ATOMS: atom_id res chain seq x y z
N MET A 1 19.98 -11.33 -30.87
CA MET A 1 20.36 -10.25 -29.94
C MET A 1 19.11 -9.43 -29.61
N LYS A 2 18.62 -9.49 -28.37
CA LYS A 2 17.56 -8.58 -27.89
C LYS A 2 18.19 -7.19 -27.76
N ARG A 3 17.67 -6.21 -28.50
CA ARG A 3 18.08 -4.81 -28.34
C ARG A 3 17.52 -4.34 -27.01
N PHE A 4 18.40 -3.99 -26.06
CA PHE A 4 18.00 -3.27 -24.86
C PHE A 4 17.75 -1.83 -25.30
N THR A 5 16.50 -1.54 -25.69
CA THR A 5 16.04 -0.16 -25.88
C THR A 5 15.87 0.44 -24.50
N CYS A 6 16.65 1.47 -24.19
CA CYS A 6 16.49 2.22 -22.95
C CYS A 6 15.18 3.01 -23.06
N GLU A 7 14.23 2.72 -22.18
CA GLU A 7 12.97 3.44 -22.08
C GLU A 7 13.25 4.93 -21.85
N THR A 8 12.61 5.81 -22.63
CA THR A 8 12.68 7.25 -22.41
C THR A 8 11.83 7.65 -21.21
N ARG A 9 12.09 8.82 -20.61
CA ARG A 9 11.28 9.32 -19.48
C ARG A 9 9.78 9.40 -19.78
N ARG A 10 9.42 9.70 -21.02
CA ARG A 10 8.02 9.76 -21.46
C ARG A 10 7.38 8.37 -21.46
N GLU A 11 8.08 7.38 -22.02
CA GLU A 11 7.61 6.00 -22.07
C GLU A 11 7.48 5.41 -20.66
N ASP A 12 8.43 5.72 -19.75
CA ASP A 12 8.37 5.31 -18.34
C ASP A 12 7.17 5.94 -17.60
N ALA A 13 6.87 7.21 -17.85
CA ALA A 13 5.69 7.87 -17.29
C ALA A 13 4.39 7.25 -17.83
N GLU A 14 4.31 6.96 -19.13
CA GLU A 14 3.17 6.27 -19.76
C GLU A 14 2.99 4.83 -19.24
N ARG A 15 4.09 4.13 -18.98
CA ARG A 15 4.08 2.81 -18.35
C ARG A 15 3.61 2.90 -16.90
N THR A 16 4.08 3.90 -16.16
CA THR A 16 3.68 4.14 -14.77
C THR A 16 2.19 4.45 -14.68
N GLY A 17 1.66 5.32 -15.55
CA GLY A 17 0.22 5.62 -15.61
C GLY A 17 -0.62 4.35 -15.80
N ARG A 18 -0.26 3.52 -16.79
CA ARG A 18 -0.96 2.24 -17.04
C ARG A 18 -0.91 1.27 -15.85
N LEU A 19 0.18 1.27 -15.08
CA LEU A 19 0.29 0.44 -13.89
C LEU A 19 -0.58 0.96 -12.74
N LEU A 20 -0.73 2.28 -12.61
CA LEU A 20 -1.62 2.89 -11.63
C LEU A 20 -3.08 2.63 -11.98
N ASP A 21 -3.47 2.84 -13.24
CA ASP A 21 -4.83 2.53 -13.71
C ASP A 21 -5.18 1.04 -13.47
N ALA A 22 -4.24 0.13 -13.74
CA ALA A 22 -4.42 -1.29 -13.49
C ALA A 22 -4.49 -1.63 -11.99
N ALA A 23 -3.74 -0.92 -11.15
CA ALA A 23 -3.80 -1.08 -9.70
C ALA A 23 -5.16 -0.63 -9.18
N ASP A 24 -5.65 0.53 -9.62
CA ASP A 24 -6.97 1.04 -9.20
C ASP A 24 -8.07 0.03 -9.51
N ILE A 25 -8.08 -0.56 -10.72
CA ILE A 25 -9.04 -1.62 -11.09
C ILE A 25 -8.86 -2.87 -10.21
N ALA A 26 -7.62 -3.26 -9.92
CA ALA A 26 -7.35 -4.45 -9.11
C ALA A 26 -7.75 -4.28 -7.64
N PHE A 27 -7.72 -3.06 -7.12
CA PHE A 27 -8.06 -2.72 -5.74
C PHE A 27 -9.47 -2.13 -5.58
N GLU A 28 -10.22 -1.94 -6.67
CA GLU A 28 -11.62 -1.50 -6.64
C GLU A 28 -12.55 -2.54 -5.96
N CYS A 29 -12.16 -3.81 -5.96
CA CYS A 29 -12.85 -4.84 -5.19
C CYS A 29 -12.24 -4.99 -3.79
N GLU A 30 -13.10 -4.96 -2.76
CA GLU A 30 -12.71 -5.44 -1.43
C GLU A 30 -12.22 -6.89 -1.55
N PRO A 31 -11.04 -7.22 -0.99
CA PRO A 31 -10.55 -8.58 -1.03
C PRO A 31 -11.53 -9.48 -0.26
N ALA A 32 -12.27 -10.33 -0.96
CA ALA A 32 -13.26 -11.25 -0.40
C ALA A 32 -12.62 -12.45 0.34
N ASN A 33 -11.53 -12.22 1.06
CA ASN A 33 -10.80 -13.25 1.80
C ASN A 33 -10.98 -13.06 3.31
N ALA A 34 -10.84 -14.16 4.06
CA ALA A 34 -11.01 -14.16 5.51
C ALA A 34 -10.09 -13.17 6.25
N THR A 35 -8.98 -12.77 5.62
CA THR A 35 -8.06 -11.73 6.12
C THR A 35 -8.66 -10.33 6.10
N ALA A 36 -9.59 -10.02 5.19
CA ALA A 36 -10.27 -8.73 5.17
C ALA A 36 -11.19 -8.56 6.38
N ALA A 37 -11.98 -9.58 6.72
CA ALA A 37 -12.83 -9.57 7.90
C ALA A 37 -12.02 -9.47 9.20
N ALA A 38 -10.88 -10.17 9.27
CA ALA A 38 -9.97 -10.08 10.43
C ALA A 38 -9.34 -8.68 10.56
N PHE A 39 -8.95 -8.07 9.43
CA PHE A 39 -8.43 -6.71 9.39
C PHE A 39 -9.49 -5.68 9.79
N GLU A 40 -10.69 -5.79 9.22
CA GLU A 40 -11.84 -4.94 9.56
C GLU A 40 -12.18 -5.03 11.04
N ALA A 41 -12.22 -6.23 11.62
CA ALA A 41 -12.46 -6.44 13.04
C ALA A 41 -11.44 -5.68 13.92
N VAL A 42 -10.14 -5.76 13.59
CA VAL A 42 -9.08 -5.05 14.33
C VAL A 42 -9.20 -3.53 14.18
N VAL A 43 -9.49 -3.04 12.98
CA VAL A 43 -9.68 -1.61 12.72
C VAL A 43 -10.89 -1.09 13.49
N MET A 44 -12.01 -1.80 13.44
CA MET A 44 -13.23 -1.43 14.13
C MET A 44 -13.06 -1.51 15.65
N GLU A 45 -12.32 -2.48 16.18
CA GLU A 45 -11.96 -2.55 17.59
C GLU A 45 -11.15 -1.32 18.02
N GLY A 46 -10.13 -0.93 17.25
CA GLY A 46 -9.31 0.25 17.53
C GLY A 46 -10.02 1.60 17.34
N LEU A 47 -11.11 1.65 16.56
CA LEU A 47 -11.96 2.83 16.40
C LEU A 47 -13.02 2.95 17.51
N LEU A 48 -13.59 1.81 17.93
CA LEU A 48 -14.67 1.75 18.92
C LEU A 48 -14.16 1.79 20.35
N THR A 49 -13.02 1.17 20.59
CA THR A 49 -12.28 1.31 21.83
C THR A 49 -11.25 2.39 21.56
N ASP A 50 -11.31 3.52 22.25
CA ASP A 50 -10.33 4.61 22.19
C ASP A 50 -8.97 4.17 22.79
N THR A 51 -8.52 2.99 22.39
CA THR A 51 -7.26 2.31 22.75
C THR A 51 -6.19 2.58 21.70
N ALA A 52 -6.39 3.60 20.86
CA ALA A 52 -5.31 4.19 20.10
C ALA A 52 -4.20 4.59 21.08
N VAL A 53 -2.96 4.22 20.77
CA VAL A 53 -1.81 4.67 21.56
C VAL A 53 -1.85 6.19 21.59
N GLU A 54 -1.89 6.77 22.79
CA GLU A 54 -2.01 8.22 23.02
C GLU A 54 -0.97 9.02 22.22
N VAL A 55 0.17 8.40 21.90
CA VAL A 55 1.24 8.94 21.05
C VAL A 55 1.74 7.88 20.06
N TYR A 56 1.64 8.17 18.76
CA TYR A 56 2.28 7.39 17.70
C TYR A 56 3.56 8.09 17.19
N PRO A 57 4.69 7.37 17.00
CA PRO A 57 4.83 5.92 17.15
C PRO A 57 5.20 5.51 18.60
N PRO A 58 4.93 4.26 19.01
CA PRO A 58 5.25 3.78 20.37
C PRO A 58 6.73 3.92 20.70
N ALA A 59 7.05 4.02 22.00
CA ALA A 59 8.42 4.04 22.47
C ALA A 59 9.20 2.81 21.95
N GLY A 60 10.34 3.04 21.29
CA GLY A 60 11.16 1.98 20.67
C GLY A 60 10.85 1.72 19.19
N HIS A 61 9.83 2.34 18.61
CA HIS A 61 9.59 2.29 17.17
C HIS A 61 10.54 3.24 16.44
N THR A 62 11.49 2.70 15.70
CA THR A 62 12.39 3.47 14.83
C THR A 62 12.07 3.18 13.37
N TYR A 63 11.91 4.23 12.55
CA TYR A 63 11.85 4.05 11.10
C TYR A 63 13.17 3.44 10.58
N PRO A 64 13.12 2.60 9.54
CA PRO A 64 14.32 2.10 8.88
C PRO A 64 15.24 3.27 8.53
N LYS A 65 16.49 3.21 9.00
CA LYS A 65 17.49 4.20 8.60
C LYS A 65 17.69 4.03 7.10
N ARG A 66 17.53 5.12 6.33
CA ARG A 66 17.97 5.15 4.94
C ARG A 66 19.48 4.84 4.94
N GLY A 67 19.86 3.77 4.25
CA GLY A 67 21.24 3.49 3.88
C GLY A 67 21.71 4.45 2.81
#